data_AF-A0A8H5TY07-F1
#
_entry.id   AF-A0A8H5TY07-F1
#
_cell.length_a   1.000
_cell.length_b   1.000
_cell.length_c   1.000
_cell.angle_alpha   90.00
_cell.angle_beta   90.00
_cell.angle_gamma   90.00
#
_symmetry.space_group_name_H-M   'P 1'
#
loop_
_entity.id
_entity.type
_entity.pdbx_description
1 polymer ?
#
loop_
_entity_poly.entity_id
_entity_poly.type
_entity_poly.pdbx_seq_one_letter_code
_entity_poly.pdbx_strand_id
1 'polypeptide(L)'
;MGSTSSLSPGLSPYLAPSPNFILSTTLQMQEAFQPSVDLGATELELFSYYLSHAARSMAYDSEDLYALQVGFPNLAFRSKPLMNSILSLAAVRKCYDLISNPNCTIDKNQVKNLLALADDHHRASLQQTQADIPLANHYDHVVATAPLMVLYATANHAVRIQLAQKLDNDENSSTNSAPAQLHWMTLIRAAHLAYTGLLHSAKDFSLLDDFTSSPPAITLNSHSSNGMAPLAENGPTPRTEKLFMPIVAATSNSALEKLTTKAQTLQFATHLVPSWGSPHEEAELQACLVALEALGNIMAELFQPDQHISQADSQQPDLENGWAALSQLSDVSPWLRSYMARVTFSTPPKPLRRTIMWFLNRVPEEFLTLIQSVLDNIPTAEPDEGIQCDSEHMSETSRLAMDIFAHWLVLVMLLDGVWWIGGIGACVTGALLI
;
A
#
# COMPACT_ATOMS: atom_id res chain seq x y z
N MET A 1 -22.02 -66.01 -45.05
CA MET A 1 -22.10 -66.30 -43.61
C MET A 1 -20.98 -67.27 -43.25
N GLY A 2 -20.14 -66.89 -42.28
CA GLY A 2 -19.29 -67.79 -41.48
C GLY A 2 -18.01 -68.33 -42.14
N SER A 3 -16.85 -67.84 -41.69
CA SER A 3 -15.56 -68.56 -41.62
C SER A 3 -14.62 -67.73 -40.71
N THR A 4 -14.61 -67.99 -39.40
CA THR A 4 -13.66 -68.83 -38.65
C THR A 4 -12.21 -68.38 -38.75
N SER A 5 -11.74 -67.87 -37.61
CA SER A 5 -10.38 -67.70 -37.15
C SER A 5 -9.60 -69.02 -37.07
N SER A 6 -8.27 -68.96 -37.27
CA SER A 6 -7.23 -69.51 -36.37
C SER A 6 -5.85 -69.58 -37.10
N LEU A 7 -4.82 -68.90 -36.55
CA LEU A 7 -3.63 -69.48 -35.87
C LEU A 7 -2.50 -69.85 -36.87
N SER A 8 -1.21 -69.50 -36.74
CA SER A 8 -0.38 -68.91 -35.68
C SER A 8 0.96 -68.36 -36.30
N PRO A 9 2.13 -68.31 -35.63
CA PRO A 9 2.77 -67.04 -35.24
C PRO A 9 4.22 -66.89 -35.77
N GLY A 10 4.87 -65.76 -35.50
CA GLY A 10 6.33 -65.73 -35.50
C GLY A 10 6.97 -64.38 -35.85
N LEU A 11 7.56 -63.77 -34.82
CA LEU A 11 8.89 -63.12 -34.84
C LEU A 11 9.09 -61.85 -35.68
N SER A 12 9.26 -60.73 -34.97
CA SER A 12 10.18 -59.61 -35.33
C SER A 12 11.62 -60.16 -35.48
N PRO A 13 12.62 -59.48 -36.10
CA PRO A 13 12.75 -58.02 -36.28
C PRO A 13 13.33 -57.57 -37.65
N TYR A 14 13.32 -56.27 -37.95
CA TYR A 14 14.39 -55.47 -38.61
C TYR A 14 13.82 -54.17 -39.20
N LEU A 15 14.40 -53.05 -38.75
CA LEU A 15 14.78 -51.83 -39.49
C LEU A 15 13.97 -51.42 -40.73
N ALA A 16 13.36 -50.23 -40.62
CA ALA A 16 12.88 -49.43 -41.76
C ALA A 16 13.07 -47.94 -41.42
N PRO A 17 13.20 -47.04 -42.41
CA PRO A 17 14.30 -46.10 -42.52
C PRO A 17 13.91 -44.64 -42.21
N SER A 18 14.93 -43.79 -42.01
CA SER A 18 14.81 -42.35 -42.07
C SER A 18 14.24 -41.89 -43.42
N PRO A 19 13.43 -40.81 -43.42
CA PRO A 19 13.58 -39.84 -44.50
C PRO A 19 13.61 -38.39 -44.00
N ASN A 20 14.71 -37.74 -44.37
CA ASN A 20 14.79 -36.45 -45.03
C ASN A 20 14.06 -35.25 -44.43
N PHE A 21 14.89 -34.37 -43.85
CA PHE A 21 14.71 -32.93 -43.77
C PHE A 21 14.03 -32.35 -45.03
N ILE A 22 12.85 -31.76 -44.84
CA ILE A 22 12.37 -30.66 -45.68
C ILE A 22 12.46 -29.41 -44.81
N LEU A 23 13.55 -28.68 -45.01
CA LEU A 23 13.75 -27.32 -44.55
C LEU A 23 12.80 -26.43 -45.36
N SER A 24 11.61 -26.17 -44.83
CA SER A 24 10.68 -25.19 -45.42
C SER A 24 9.95 -24.45 -44.31
N THR A 25 10.52 -23.29 -43.99
CA THR A 25 9.75 -22.06 -43.75
C THR A 25 8.83 -22.04 -42.53
N THR A 26 9.40 -22.22 -41.35
CA THR A 26 8.87 -21.66 -40.08
C THR A 26 9.88 -20.72 -39.41
N LEU A 27 10.61 -19.96 -40.22
CA LEU A 27 11.07 -18.61 -39.83
C LEU A 27 9.93 -17.62 -40.10
N GLN A 28 8.77 -17.89 -39.53
CA GLN A 28 7.73 -16.88 -39.42
C GLN A 28 8.01 -16.16 -38.12
N MET A 29 8.60 -14.97 -38.29
CA MET A 29 8.91 -14.00 -37.26
C MET A 29 7.92 -14.11 -36.09
N GLN A 30 8.38 -14.68 -34.99
CA GLN A 30 7.86 -14.31 -33.69
C GLN A 30 8.47 -12.94 -33.36
N GLU A 31 8.07 -11.93 -34.13
CA GLU A 31 7.99 -10.59 -33.60
C GLU A 31 6.94 -10.68 -32.51
N ALA A 32 7.41 -10.94 -31.29
CA ALA A 32 6.65 -10.61 -30.11
C ALA A 32 6.31 -9.12 -30.26
N PHE A 33 5.06 -8.82 -30.62
CA PHE A 33 4.50 -7.49 -30.50
C PHE A 33 4.62 -7.11 -29.02
N GLN A 34 5.74 -6.49 -28.66
CA GLN A 34 5.85 -5.82 -27.38
C GLN A 34 4.88 -4.64 -27.46
N PRO A 35 3.91 -4.52 -26.54
CA PRO A 35 3.14 -3.30 -26.45
C PRO A 35 4.10 -2.20 -26.00
N SER A 36 4.68 -1.47 -26.96
CA SER A 36 5.42 -0.25 -26.65
C SER A 36 4.41 0.77 -26.13
N VAL A 37 4.61 1.23 -24.90
CA VAL A 37 3.82 2.34 -24.37
C VAL A 37 4.19 3.61 -25.16
N ASP A 38 3.27 4.06 -26.01
CA ASP A 38 3.40 5.33 -26.71
C ASP A 38 2.96 6.47 -25.77
N LEU A 39 3.85 7.42 -25.53
CA LEU A 39 3.63 8.55 -24.61
C LEU A 39 3.48 9.84 -25.42
N GLY A 40 2.38 10.56 -25.18
CA GLY A 40 2.22 11.92 -25.67
C GLY A 40 3.21 12.88 -25.01
N ALA A 41 3.25 14.13 -25.48
CA ALA A 41 4.18 15.14 -24.98
C ALA A 41 3.98 15.43 -23.48
N THR A 42 2.72 15.48 -23.02
CA THR A 42 2.37 15.72 -21.62
C THR A 42 2.80 14.56 -20.74
N GLU A 43 2.52 13.32 -21.16
CA GLU A 43 2.88 12.11 -20.44
C GLU A 43 4.41 11.94 -20.37
N LEU A 44 5.13 12.28 -21.45
CA LEU A 44 6.58 12.26 -21.46
C LEU A 44 7.18 13.29 -20.50
N GLU A 45 6.59 14.50 -20.42
CA GLU A 45 7.00 15.51 -19.44
C GLU A 45 6.77 15.03 -18.01
N LEU A 46 5.61 14.43 -17.72
CA LEU A 46 5.30 13.87 -16.40
C LEU A 46 6.22 12.71 -16.04
N PHE A 47 6.53 11.82 -16.98
CA PHE A 47 7.45 10.71 -16.76
C PHE A 47 8.89 11.21 -16.51
N SER A 48 9.35 12.20 -17.27
CA SER A 48 10.64 12.86 -17.03
C SER A 48 10.69 13.51 -15.64
N TYR A 49 9.60 14.19 -15.25
CA TYR A 49 9.45 14.78 -13.92
C TYR A 49 9.43 13.72 -12.81
N TYR A 50 8.81 12.56 -13.05
CA TYR A 50 8.84 11.44 -12.10
C TYR A 50 10.27 10.95 -11.84
N LEU A 51 11.03 10.67 -12.90
CA LEU A 51 12.40 10.15 -12.81
C LEU A 51 13.36 11.13 -12.16
N SER A 52 13.22 12.42 -12.45
CA SER A 52 14.12 13.47 -11.96
C SER A 52 13.79 13.93 -10.54
N HIS A 53 12.51 13.88 -10.15
CA HIS A 53 12.02 14.50 -8.91
C HIS A 53 11.19 13.55 -8.04
N ALA A 54 10.04 13.07 -8.53
CA ALA A 54 9.06 12.35 -7.69
C ALA A 54 9.63 11.06 -7.08
N ALA A 55 10.34 10.25 -7.85
CA ALA A 55 10.94 9.00 -7.36
C ALA A 55 11.92 9.27 -6.19
N ARG A 56 12.72 10.34 -6.30
CA ARG A 56 13.74 10.70 -5.30
C ARG A 56 13.13 11.23 -4.00
N SER A 57 12.02 11.95 -4.08
CA SER A 57 11.33 12.52 -2.90
C SER A 57 10.55 11.47 -2.10
N MET A 58 10.39 10.26 -2.62
CA MET A 58 9.72 9.14 -1.93
C MET A 58 10.71 8.09 -1.40
N ALA A 59 11.88 7.96 -2.03
CA ALA A 59 12.88 6.96 -1.65
C ALA A 59 13.52 7.26 -0.29
N TYR A 60 13.44 6.32 0.66
CA TYR A 60 14.14 6.44 1.94
C TYR A 60 15.64 6.17 1.82
N ASP A 61 15.97 5.08 1.15
CA ASP A 61 17.32 4.55 0.99
C ASP A 61 17.62 4.19 -0.47
N SER A 62 18.80 3.61 -0.71
CA SER A 62 19.23 3.22 -2.05
C SER A 62 18.38 2.12 -2.67
N GLU A 63 17.78 1.24 -1.87
CA GLU A 63 16.92 0.18 -2.37
C GLU A 63 15.57 0.72 -2.83
N ASP A 64 14.96 1.62 -2.04
CA ASP A 64 13.76 2.34 -2.47
C ASP A 64 14.04 3.15 -3.73
N LEU A 65 15.20 3.82 -3.78
CA LEU A 65 15.57 4.65 -4.92
C LEU A 65 15.72 3.79 -6.18
N TYR A 66 16.36 2.62 -6.08
CA TYR A 66 16.43 1.68 -7.19
C TYR A 66 15.03 1.25 -7.66
N ALA A 67 14.17 0.83 -6.74
CA ALA A 67 12.81 0.40 -7.08
C ALA A 67 12.04 1.53 -7.78
N LEU A 68 12.03 2.74 -7.22
CA LEU A 68 11.28 3.90 -7.72
C LEU A 68 11.86 4.51 -8.99
N GLN A 69 13.18 4.58 -9.14
CA GLN A 69 13.81 5.27 -10.26
C GLN A 69 14.20 4.34 -11.42
N VAL A 70 14.35 3.03 -11.17
CA VAL A 70 14.80 2.05 -12.16
C VAL A 70 13.81 0.90 -12.31
N GLY A 71 13.45 0.24 -11.21
CA GLY A 71 12.60 -0.95 -11.21
C GLY A 71 11.21 -0.71 -11.82
N PHE A 72 10.40 0.15 -11.20
CA PHE A 72 9.06 0.48 -11.68
C PHE A 72 9.06 1.06 -13.11
N PRO A 73 9.92 2.05 -13.47
CA PRO A 73 9.99 2.57 -14.83
C PRO A 73 10.29 1.50 -15.89
N ASN A 74 11.23 0.59 -15.63
CA ASN A 74 11.57 -0.49 -16.57
C ASN A 74 10.40 -1.46 -16.78
N LEU A 75 9.67 -1.79 -15.70
CA LEU A 75 8.44 -2.58 -15.82
C LEU A 75 7.32 -1.81 -16.52
N ALA A 76 7.22 -0.50 -16.32
CA ALA A 76 6.17 0.35 -16.86
C ALA A 76 6.20 0.44 -18.38
N PHE A 77 7.38 0.39 -19.00
CA PHE A 77 7.49 0.32 -20.47
C PHE A 77 6.84 -0.93 -21.09
N ARG A 78 6.58 -1.96 -20.28
CA ARG A 78 5.91 -3.21 -20.70
C ARG A 78 4.49 -3.33 -20.16
N SER A 79 4.05 -2.35 -19.35
CA SER A 79 2.77 -2.40 -18.65
C SER A 79 2.14 -1.02 -18.63
N LYS A 80 1.11 -0.85 -19.47
CA LYS A 80 0.28 0.36 -19.52
C LYS A 80 -0.34 0.73 -18.16
N PRO A 81 -0.92 -0.18 -17.35
CA PRO A 81 -1.43 0.19 -16.03
C PRO A 81 -0.31 0.71 -15.12
N LEU A 82 0.86 0.08 -15.13
CA LEU A 82 1.98 0.54 -14.32
C LEU A 82 2.50 1.91 -14.75
N MET A 83 2.57 2.18 -16.06
CA MET A 83 2.89 3.52 -16.55
C MET A 83 1.84 4.55 -16.09
N ASN A 84 0.55 4.23 -16.21
CA ASN A 84 -0.51 5.10 -15.73
C ASN A 84 -0.37 5.40 -14.22
N SER A 85 -0.02 4.42 -13.39
CA SER A 85 0.26 4.62 -11.96
C SER A 85 1.46 5.56 -11.72
N ILE A 86 2.50 5.49 -12.55
CA ILE A 86 3.64 6.42 -12.47
C ILE A 86 3.20 7.84 -12.85
N LEU A 87 2.46 7.99 -13.95
CA LEU A 87 2.00 9.29 -14.46
C LEU A 87 1.04 9.97 -13.49
N SER A 88 0.10 9.23 -12.90
CA SER A 88 -0.83 9.79 -11.91
C SER A 88 -0.08 10.33 -10.69
N LEU A 89 0.88 9.57 -10.17
CA LEU A 89 1.71 9.98 -9.03
C LEU A 89 2.59 11.19 -9.36
N ALA A 90 3.16 11.24 -10.56
CA ALA A 90 3.93 12.38 -11.04
C ALA A 90 3.08 13.65 -11.11
N ALA A 91 1.86 13.56 -11.64
CA ALA A 91 0.93 14.68 -11.73
C ALA A 91 0.54 15.22 -10.34
N VAL A 92 0.22 14.35 -9.38
CA VAL A 92 -0.07 14.75 -7.99
C VAL A 92 1.14 15.41 -7.33
N ARG A 93 2.35 14.88 -7.53
CA ARG A 93 3.56 15.50 -6.99
C ARG A 93 3.78 16.90 -7.56
N LYS A 94 3.52 17.09 -8.85
CA LYS A 94 3.60 18.41 -9.49
C LYS A 94 2.56 19.38 -8.91
N CYS A 95 1.34 18.92 -8.62
CA CYS A 95 0.34 19.71 -7.88
C CYS A 95 0.86 20.13 -6.50
N TYR A 96 1.45 19.20 -5.74
CA TYR A 96 2.01 19.49 -4.43
C TYR A 96 3.06 20.61 -4.51
N ASP A 97 3.98 20.57 -5.47
CA ASP A 97 5.01 21.60 -5.62
C ASP A 97 4.42 22.98 -5.94
N LEU A 98 3.39 23.03 -6.83
CA LEU A 98 2.69 24.27 -7.17
C LEU A 98 1.96 24.87 -5.96
N ILE A 99 1.33 24.02 -5.16
CA ILE A 99 0.60 24.45 -3.96
C ILE A 99 1.59 24.85 -2.86
N SER A 100 2.68 24.11 -2.66
CA SER A 100 3.59 24.31 -1.54
C SER A 100 4.52 25.52 -1.72
N ASN A 101 4.68 26.03 -2.95
CA ASN A 101 5.55 27.18 -3.22
C ASN A 101 5.00 28.47 -2.57
N PRO A 102 5.69 29.06 -1.57
CA PRO A 102 5.21 30.26 -0.88
C PRO A 102 5.34 31.54 -1.74
N ASN A 103 6.15 31.50 -2.79
CA ASN A 103 6.52 32.68 -3.59
C ASN A 103 5.68 32.81 -4.88
N CYS A 104 4.72 31.91 -5.12
CA CYS A 104 3.96 31.88 -6.36
C CYS A 104 2.46 31.95 -6.07
N THR A 105 1.74 32.78 -6.82
CA THR A 105 0.27 32.75 -6.84
C THR A 105 -0.18 31.42 -7.43
N ILE A 106 -1.03 30.68 -6.72
CA ILE A 106 -1.50 29.38 -7.16
C ILE A 106 -2.29 29.53 -8.46
N ASP A 107 -1.80 28.93 -9.55
CA ASP A 107 -2.59 28.76 -10.76
C ASP A 107 -3.64 27.67 -10.52
N LYS A 108 -4.83 28.09 -10.08
CA LYS A 108 -5.96 27.21 -9.77
C LYS A 108 -6.36 26.36 -11.00
N ASN A 109 -6.16 26.83 -12.23
CA ASN A 109 -6.50 26.08 -13.43
C ASN A 109 -5.46 24.99 -13.71
N GLN A 110 -4.18 25.32 -13.58
CA GLN A 110 -3.10 24.34 -13.73
C GLN A 110 -3.22 23.20 -12.72
N VAL A 111 -3.49 23.52 -11.45
CA VAL A 111 -3.70 22.51 -10.40
C VAL A 111 -4.92 21.65 -10.70
N LYS A 112 -6.05 22.24 -11.11
CA LYS A 112 -7.26 21.48 -11.50
C LYS A 112 -7.00 20.52 -12.67
N ASN A 113 -6.30 20.98 -13.71
CA ASN A 113 -5.97 20.15 -14.87
C ASN A 113 -5.05 18.98 -14.50
N LEU A 114 -4.02 19.23 -13.68
CA LEU A 114 -3.12 18.17 -13.22
C LEU A 114 -3.83 17.15 -12.32
N LEU A 115 -4.72 17.59 -11.42
CA LEU A 115 -5.51 16.66 -10.60
C LEU A 115 -6.45 15.81 -11.45
N ALA A 116 -7.13 16.40 -12.45
CA ALA A 116 -7.98 15.66 -13.37
C ALA A 116 -7.17 14.61 -14.16
N LEU A 117 -6.00 15.00 -14.68
CA LEU A 117 -5.10 14.09 -15.38
C LEU A 117 -4.63 12.94 -14.48
N ALA A 118 -4.35 13.25 -13.21
CA ALA A 118 -3.96 12.25 -12.23
C ALA A 118 -5.08 11.25 -11.92
N ASP A 119 -6.31 11.74 -11.74
CA ASP A 119 -7.50 10.91 -11.52
C ASP A 119 -7.79 10.02 -12.73
N ASP A 120 -7.62 10.53 -13.95
CA ASP A 120 -7.83 9.78 -15.18
C ASP A 120 -6.81 8.64 -15.35
N HIS A 121 -5.52 8.92 -15.15
CA HIS A 121 -4.49 7.87 -15.19
C HIS A 121 -4.67 6.85 -14.05
N HIS A 122 -5.00 7.28 -12.83
CA HIS A 122 -5.25 6.35 -11.73
C HIS A 122 -6.44 5.44 -12.03
N ARG A 123 -7.56 5.99 -12.52
CA ARG A 123 -8.75 5.22 -12.91
C ARG A 123 -8.42 4.21 -14.01
N ALA A 124 -7.68 4.63 -15.03
CA ALA A 124 -7.25 3.75 -16.12
C ALA A 124 -6.32 2.63 -15.63
N SER A 125 -5.39 2.93 -14.71
CA SER A 125 -4.55 1.93 -14.08
C SER A 125 -5.38 0.92 -13.30
N LEU A 126 -6.29 1.38 -12.43
CA LEU A 126 -7.12 0.51 -11.60
C LEU A 126 -7.99 -0.44 -12.45
N GLN A 127 -8.69 0.11 -13.44
CA GLN A 127 -9.56 -0.68 -14.32
C GLN A 127 -8.79 -1.77 -15.07
N GLN A 128 -7.61 -1.43 -15.61
CA GLN A 128 -6.80 -2.40 -16.34
C GLN A 128 -6.17 -3.43 -15.39
N THR A 129 -5.63 -3.02 -14.23
CA THR A 129 -5.11 -3.98 -13.24
C THR A 129 -6.20 -4.94 -12.79
N GLN A 130 -7.42 -4.48 -12.55
CA GLN A 130 -8.56 -5.34 -12.20
C GLN A 130 -8.90 -6.35 -13.31
N ALA A 131 -8.84 -5.93 -14.57
CA ALA A 131 -9.05 -6.82 -15.72
C ALA A 131 -7.90 -7.83 -15.90
N ASP A 132 -6.68 -7.46 -15.49
CA ASP A 132 -5.49 -8.29 -15.65
C ASP A 132 -5.35 -9.35 -14.54
N ILE A 133 -5.89 -9.11 -13.33
CA ILE A 133 -5.79 -10.05 -12.18
C ILE A 133 -6.19 -11.50 -12.55
N PRO A 134 -7.33 -11.77 -13.23
CA PRO A 134 -7.71 -13.14 -13.59
C PRO A 134 -6.85 -13.75 -14.70
N LEU A 135 -6.11 -12.94 -15.45
CA LEU A 135 -5.33 -13.33 -16.63
C LEU A 135 -3.82 -13.41 -16.35
N ALA A 136 -3.40 -12.98 -15.16
CA ALA A 136 -2.00 -12.77 -14.83
C ALA A 136 -1.25 -14.11 -14.66
N ASN A 137 -0.60 -14.55 -15.75
CA ASN A 137 0.46 -15.56 -15.67
C ASN A 137 1.77 -14.98 -15.09
N HIS A 138 1.89 -13.65 -14.99
CA HIS A 138 3.03 -12.94 -14.42
C HIS A 138 2.54 -11.84 -13.47
N TYR A 139 2.75 -12.04 -12.17
CA TYR A 139 2.29 -11.12 -11.13
C TYR A 139 3.11 -9.84 -11.02
N ASP A 140 4.28 -9.73 -11.66
CA ASP A 140 5.17 -8.57 -11.57
C ASP A 140 4.45 -7.24 -11.81
N HIS A 141 3.63 -7.13 -12.87
CA HIS A 141 2.93 -5.89 -13.19
C HIS A 141 1.77 -5.58 -12.23
N VAL A 142 1.02 -6.61 -11.84
CA VAL A 142 -0.11 -6.46 -10.89
C VAL A 142 0.41 -6.06 -9.51
N VAL A 143 1.42 -6.78 -9.01
CA VAL A 143 2.07 -6.52 -7.72
C VAL A 143 2.76 -5.16 -7.73
N ALA A 144 3.41 -4.78 -8.83
CA ALA A 144 4.08 -3.49 -8.94
C ALA A 144 3.12 -2.29 -8.92
N THR A 145 1.88 -2.46 -9.39
CA THR A 145 0.89 -1.37 -9.37
C THR A 145 0.40 -1.03 -7.96
N ALA A 146 0.29 -2.03 -7.08
CA ALA A 146 -0.26 -1.86 -5.73
C ALA A 146 0.44 -0.76 -4.89
N PRO A 147 1.78 -0.74 -4.72
CA PRO A 147 2.43 0.29 -3.91
C PRO A 147 2.35 1.68 -4.54
N LEU A 148 2.33 1.80 -5.87
CA LEU A 148 2.17 3.09 -6.55
C LEU A 148 0.74 3.64 -6.39
N MET A 149 -0.27 2.77 -6.39
CA MET A 149 -1.65 3.15 -6.11
C MET A 149 -1.83 3.64 -4.67
N VAL A 150 -1.16 3.01 -3.71
CA VAL A 150 -1.13 3.49 -2.31
C VAL A 150 -0.54 4.89 -2.24
N LEU A 151 0.66 5.08 -2.80
CA LEU A 151 1.34 6.38 -2.81
C LEU A 151 0.49 7.46 -3.48
N TYR A 152 -0.14 7.12 -4.60
CA TYR A 152 -1.07 8.02 -5.30
C TYR A 152 -2.23 8.44 -4.39
N ALA A 153 -2.91 7.49 -3.76
CA ALA A 153 -4.13 7.79 -3.01
C ALA A 153 -3.86 8.65 -1.79
N THR A 154 -2.81 8.34 -1.03
CA THR A 154 -2.39 9.17 0.10
C THR A 154 -1.92 10.55 -0.37
N ALA A 155 -1.14 10.62 -1.46
CA ALA A 155 -0.65 11.90 -1.98
C ALA A 155 -1.78 12.79 -2.50
N ASN A 156 -2.72 12.22 -3.26
CA ASN A 156 -3.87 12.93 -3.82
C ASN A 156 -4.74 13.49 -2.67
N HIS A 157 -4.95 12.70 -1.63
CA HIS A 157 -5.68 13.12 -0.44
C HIS A 157 -4.95 14.27 0.30
N ALA A 158 -3.65 14.13 0.56
CA ALA A 158 -2.82 15.17 1.19
C ALA A 158 -2.81 16.49 0.40
N VAL A 159 -2.69 16.41 -0.93
CA VAL A 159 -2.73 17.58 -1.83
C VAL A 159 -4.09 18.28 -1.78
N ARG A 160 -5.19 17.53 -1.74
CA ARG A 160 -6.55 18.11 -1.67
C ARG A 160 -6.80 18.80 -0.33
N ILE A 161 -6.31 18.24 0.77
CA ILE A 161 -6.35 18.88 2.10
C ILE A 161 -5.61 20.23 2.06
N GLN A 162 -4.38 20.25 1.52
CA GLN A 162 -3.59 21.48 1.42
C GLN A 162 -4.24 22.50 0.49
N LEU A 163 -4.83 22.05 -0.62
CA LEU A 163 -5.54 22.91 -1.54
C LEU A 163 -6.75 23.58 -0.87
N ALA A 164 -7.55 22.82 -0.11
CA ALA A 164 -8.67 23.34 0.67
C ALA A 164 -8.20 24.38 1.70
N GLN A 165 -7.18 24.06 2.50
CA GLN A 165 -6.63 24.99 3.50
C GLN A 165 -6.10 26.30 2.90
N LYS A 166 -5.55 26.27 1.68
CA LYS A 166 -5.09 27.48 0.99
C LYS A 166 -6.23 28.28 0.35
N LEU A 167 -7.32 27.62 -0.03
CA LEU A 167 -8.49 28.26 -0.64
C LEU A 167 -9.47 28.83 0.38
N ASP A 168 -9.62 28.21 1.55
CA ASP A 168 -10.51 28.71 2.63
C ASP A 168 -10.04 30.06 3.22
N ASN A 169 -8.77 30.42 3.01
CA ASN A 169 -8.27 31.76 3.35
C ASN A 169 -8.73 32.85 2.34
N ASP A 170 -9.30 32.47 1.18
CA ASP A 170 -10.03 33.37 0.29
C ASP A 170 -11.54 33.26 0.63
N GLU A 171 -12.16 34.29 1.21
CA GLU A 171 -13.53 34.30 1.79
C GLU A 171 -14.73 33.89 0.89
N ASN A 172 -14.55 33.24 -0.26
CA ASN A 172 -15.62 32.98 -1.24
C ASN A 172 -15.57 31.62 -1.97
N SER A 173 -15.22 30.51 -1.30
CA SER A 173 -15.48 29.18 -1.90
C SER A 173 -16.21 28.23 -0.96
N SER A 174 -17.53 28.36 -0.91
CA SER A 174 -18.40 27.23 -0.63
C SER A 174 -18.28 26.23 -1.78
N THR A 175 -18.28 24.93 -1.44
CA THR A 175 -18.25 23.77 -2.33
C THR A 175 -16.90 23.44 -2.99
N ASN A 176 -16.07 22.71 -2.26
CA ASN A 176 -15.32 21.57 -2.83
C ASN A 176 -15.01 20.59 -1.71
N SER A 177 -15.95 19.66 -1.52
CA SER A 177 -15.84 18.39 -0.78
C SER A 177 -14.55 18.23 0.02
N ALA A 178 -14.63 18.46 1.34
CA ALA A 178 -13.70 17.83 2.25
C ALA A 178 -13.56 16.35 1.83
N PRO A 179 -12.36 15.79 1.70
CA PRO A 179 -12.23 14.41 1.24
C PRO A 179 -12.69 13.46 2.35
N ALA A 180 -14.00 13.28 2.47
CA ALA A 180 -14.67 12.40 3.42
C ALA A 180 -14.66 10.95 2.91
N GLN A 181 -13.48 10.43 2.58
CA GLN A 181 -13.36 9.02 2.23
C GLN A 181 -12.03 8.46 2.75
N LEU A 182 -12.11 7.50 3.66
CA LEU A 182 -10.99 6.66 4.10
C LEU A 182 -10.47 5.73 2.99
N HIS A 183 -10.73 6.06 1.72
CA HIS A 183 -10.34 5.26 0.56
C HIS A 183 -8.83 4.97 0.52
N TRP A 184 -8.02 5.90 1.04
CA TRP A 184 -6.59 5.73 1.19
C TRP A 184 -6.23 4.60 2.18
N MET A 185 -7.00 4.40 3.25
CA MET A 185 -6.82 3.29 4.20
C MET A 185 -7.12 1.95 3.53
N THR A 186 -8.21 1.88 2.76
CA THR A 186 -8.58 0.69 1.99
C THR A 186 -7.49 0.30 0.99
N LEU A 187 -6.89 1.28 0.30
CA LEU A 187 -5.82 1.00 -0.67
C LEU A 187 -4.54 0.50 -0.01
N ILE A 188 -4.14 1.06 1.14
CA ILE A 188 -3.01 0.53 1.93
C ILE A 188 -3.27 -0.92 2.31
N ARG A 189 -4.47 -1.21 2.83
CA ARG A 189 -4.88 -2.57 3.21
C ARG A 189 -4.88 -3.51 2.01
N ALA A 190 -5.42 -3.09 0.87
CA ALA A 190 -5.48 -3.89 -0.34
C ALA A 190 -4.08 -4.28 -0.84
N ALA A 191 -3.12 -3.35 -0.83
CA ALA A 191 -1.74 -3.65 -1.22
C ALA A 191 -1.09 -4.68 -0.28
N HIS A 192 -1.34 -4.56 1.03
CA HIS A 192 -0.89 -5.54 2.00
C HIS A 192 -1.52 -6.93 1.77
N LEU A 193 -2.84 -7.00 1.64
CA LEU A 193 -3.57 -8.26 1.42
C LEU A 193 -3.16 -8.94 0.11
N ALA A 194 -2.88 -8.16 -0.94
CA ALA A 194 -2.36 -8.70 -2.20
C ALA A 194 -0.98 -9.34 -2.00
N TYR A 195 -0.09 -8.68 -1.25
CA TYR A 195 1.23 -9.22 -0.95
C TYR A 195 1.17 -10.50 -0.11
N THR A 196 0.45 -10.48 1.00
CA THR A 196 0.34 -11.65 1.89
C THR A 196 -0.46 -12.79 1.27
N GLY A 197 -1.49 -12.48 0.48
CA GLY A 197 -2.23 -13.47 -0.29
C GLY A 197 -1.30 -14.24 -1.23
N LEU A 198 -0.42 -13.54 -1.97
CA LEU A 198 0.57 -14.19 -2.82
C LEU A 198 1.66 -14.92 -2.02
N LEU A 199 2.07 -14.40 -0.86
CA LEU A 199 3.04 -15.03 0.02
C LEU A 199 2.55 -16.38 0.56
N HIS A 200 1.26 -16.48 0.86
CA HIS A 200 0.65 -17.69 1.44
C HIS A 200 -0.06 -18.59 0.42
N SER A 201 -0.16 -18.17 -0.83
CA SER A 201 -0.70 -19.00 -1.91
C SER A 201 0.31 -20.06 -2.34
N ALA A 202 -0.02 -21.34 -2.12
CA ALA A 202 0.81 -22.46 -2.51
C ALA A 202 0.89 -22.55 -4.05
N LYS A 203 2.10 -22.72 -4.58
CA LYS A 203 2.30 -23.01 -6.00
C LYS A 203 2.00 -24.49 -6.25
N ASP A 204 1.19 -24.80 -7.25
CA ASP A 204 0.99 -26.19 -7.71
C ASP A 204 2.28 -26.68 -8.36
N PHE A 205 3.14 -27.33 -7.58
CA PHE A 205 4.31 -28.01 -8.11
C PHE A 205 3.86 -29.26 -8.87
N SER A 206 3.60 -29.14 -10.18
CA SER A 206 3.54 -30.31 -11.04
C SER A 206 4.91 -31.00 -11.02
N LEU A 207 4.94 -32.29 -10.68
CA LEU A 207 6.10 -33.15 -10.38
C LEU A 207 7.14 -33.33 -11.52
N LEU A 208 7.60 -32.26 -12.18
CA LEU A 208 8.63 -32.32 -13.23
C LEU A 208 9.58 -31.10 -13.30
N ASP A 209 9.56 -30.17 -12.34
CA ASP A 209 10.60 -29.14 -12.28
C ASP A 209 11.73 -29.59 -11.35
N ASP A 210 12.89 -29.80 -11.96
CA ASP A 210 14.11 -30.32 -11.38
C ASP A 210 14.63 -29.31 -10.33
N PHE A 211 14.50 -29.66 -9.04
CA PHE A 211 15.00 -28.87 -7.89
C PHE A 211 16.53 -28.91 -7.79
N THR A 212 17.24 -28.56 -8.87
CA THR A 212 18.70 -28.47 -8.90
C THR A 212 19.23 -27.05 -9.13
N SER A 213 18.37 -26.05 -9.29
CA SER A 213 18.78 -24.65 -9.27
C SER A 213 18.94 -24.16 -7.83
N SER A 214 20.18 -24.21 -7.34
CA SER A 214 20.62 -23.41 -6.20
C SER A 214 20.10 -21.97 -6.33
N PRO A 215 19.60 -21.33 -5.26
CA PRO A 215 19.12 -19.95 -5.31
C PRO A 215 20.24 -19.09 -5.89
N PRO A 216 19.96 -18.21 -6.87
CA PRO A 216 20.99 -17.37 -7.44
C PRO A 216 21.59 -16.54 -6.30
N ALA A 217 22.89 -16.74 -6.03
CA ALA A 217 23.63 -15.90 -5.12
C ALA A 217 23.59 -14.47 -5.68
N ILE A 218 22.85 -13.60 -5.00
CA ILE A 218 22.72 -12.20 -5.38
C ILE A 218 24.03 -11.50 -4.98
N THR A 219 24.96 -11.39 -5.92
CA THR A 219 25.89 -10.27 -5.90
C THR A 219 25.08 -9.05 -6.29
N LEU A 220 24.53 -8.38 -5.29
CA LEU A 220 24.08 -6.99 -5.42
C LEU A 220 25.38 -6.22 -5.69
N ASN A 221 25.78 -6.15 -6.95
CA ASN A 221 26.73 -5.15 -7.37
C ASN A 221 26.09 -3.85 -6.92
N SER A 222 26.67 -3.25 -5.88
CA SER A 222 26.45 -1.87 -5.50
C SER A 222 26.81 -1.05 -6.74
N HIS A 223 25.84 -0.95 -7.65
CA HIS A 223 25.87 0.04 -8.69
C HIS A 223 25.76 1.33 -7.92
N SER A 224 26.91 1.97 -7.68
CA SER A 224 26.99 3.33 -7.21
C SER A 224 25.98 4.12 -8.03
N SER A 225 24.87 4.51 -7.39
CA SER A 225 23.96 5.46 -7.98
C SER A 225 24.83 6.68 -8.31
N ASN A 226 24.88 7.05 -9.58
CA ASN A 226 25.63 8.21 -10.05
C ASN A 226 25.19 9.45 -9.24
N GLY A 227 25.88 9.78 -8.15
CA GLY A 227 25.77 11.01 -7.36
C GLY A 227 24.38 11.41 -6.83
N MET A 228 23.31 10.63 -7.03
CA MET A 228 21.95 11.00 -6.62
C MET A 228 21.59 10.34 -5.29
N ALA A 229 21.45 11.19 -4.26
CA ALA A 229 21.00 10.77 -2.94
C ALA A 229 19.46 10.72 -2.85
N PRO A 230 18.90 9.80 -2.04
CA PRO A 230 17.51 9.84 -1.60
C PRO A 230 17.19 11.19 -0.95
N LEU A 231 15.99 11.72 -1.19
CA LEU A 231 15.54 13.02 -0.68
C LEU A 231 14.28 12.91 0.19
N ALA A 232 13.86 11.69 0.56
CA ALA A 232 12.59 11.54 1.24
C ALA A 232 12.59 12.12 2.65
N GLU A 233 11.48 12.79 2.95
CA GLU A 233 11.18 13.32 4.27
C GLU A 233 10.80 12.19 5.21
N ASN A 234 11.46 12.12 6.37
CA ASN A 234 11.38 10.95 7.24
C ASN A 234 10.34 11.04 8.34
N GLY A 235 9.67 12.17 8.51
CA GLY A 235 8.76 12.35 9.64
C GLY A 235 8.30 13.80 9.79
N PRO A 236 8.27 14.33 11.03
CA PRO A 236 7.60 15.59 11.29
C PRO A 236 8.33 16.78 10.70
N THR A 237 7.59 17.87 10.46
CA THR A 237 8.23 19.17 10.20
C THR A 237 9.10 19.58 11.39
N PRO A 238 10.13 20.44 11.21
CA PRO A 238 10.98 20.86 12.33
C PRO A 238 10.21 21.49 13.50
N ARG A 239 9.06 22.11 13.22
CA ARG A 239 8.16 22.66 14.24
C ARG A 239 7.45 21.55 15.01
N THR A 240 6.88 20.56 14.31
CA THR A 240 6.16 19.43 14.90
C THR A 240 7.11 18.53 15.70
N GLU A 241 8.33 18.33 15.20
CA GLU A 241 9.39 17.62 15.92
C GLU A 241 9.73 18.29 17.25
N LYS A 242 9.87 19.63 17.25
CA LYS A 242 10.26 20.37 18.45
C LYS A 242 9.13 20.56 19.47
N LEU A 243 7.90 20.73 19.00
CA LEU A 243 6.77 21.15 19.85
C LEU A 243 5.79 20.02 20.15
N PHE A 244 5.43 19.22 19.14
CA PHE A 244 4.35 18.25 19.26
C PHE A 244 4.87 16.88 19.67
N MET A 245 5.97 16.41 19.06
CA MET A 245 6.55 15.10 19.36
C MET A 245 6.85 14.89 20.86
N PRO A 246 7.42 15.86 21.61
CA PRO A 246 7.66 15.69 23.05
C PRO A 246 6.37 15.59 23.87
N ILE A 247 5.29 16.27 23.44
CA ILE A 247 3.99 16.20 24.09
C ILE A 247 3.41 14.80 23.91
N VAL A 248 3.42 14.29 22.68
CA VAL A 248 2.94 12.92 22.37
C VAL A 248 3.76 11.88 23.14
N ALA A 249 5.08 12.02 23.16
CA ALA A 249 5.96 11.13 23.92
C ALA A 249 5.60 11.12 25.42
N ALA A 250 5.41 12.29 26.03
CA ALA A 250 5.10 12.42 27.45
C ALA A 250 3.70 11.91 27.83
N THR A 251 2.72 11.95 26.92
CA THR A 251 1.35 11.53 27.19
C THR A 251 1.05 10.10 26.74
N SER A 252 1.86 9.52 25.85
CA SER A 252 1.65 8.20 25.22
C SER A 252 1.34 7.08 26.21
N ASN A 253 2.19 6.88 27.22
CA ASN A 253 2.01 5.82 28.21
C ASN A 253 0.69 5.96 28.98
N SER A 254 0.38 7.16 29.49
CA SER A 254 -0.86 7.39 30.23
C SER A 254 -2.09 7.25 29.35
N ALA A 255 -2.01 7.67 28.09
CA ALA A 255 -3.09 7.50 27.13
C ALA A 255 -3.35 6.00 26.84
N LEU A 256 -2.28 5.23 26.61
CA LEU A 256 -2.36 3.79 26.36
C LEU A 256 -2.90 3.02 27.58
N GLU A 257 -2.50 3.38 28.79
CA GLU A 257 -3.03 2.81 30.04
C GLU A 257 -4.54 3.07 30.19
N LYS A 258 -5.00 4.28 29.86
CA LYS A 258 -6.44 4.62 29.90
C LYS A 258 -7.24 3.82 28.87
N LEU A 259 -6.74 3.71 27.64
CA LEU A 259 -7.37 2.88 26.60
C LEU A 259 -7.43 1.41 27.03
N THR A 260 -6.34 0.90 27.59
CA THR A 260 -6.26 -0.49 28.09
C THR A 260 -7.24 -0.74 29.22
N THR A 261 -7.33 0.18 30.17
CA THR A 261 -8.29 0.09 31.28
C THR A 261 -9.74 0.10 30.76
N LYS A 262 -10.04 0.96 29.78
CA LYS A 262 -11.36 1.01 29.14
C LYS A 262 -11.69 -0.30 28.43
N ALA A 263 -10.75 -0.83 27.64
CA ALA A 263 -10.93 -2.09 26.93
C ALA A 263 -11.14 -3.28 27.87
N GLN A 264 -10.35 -3.36 28.95
CA GLN A 264 -10.52 -4.38 29.98
C GLN A 264 -11.87 -4.28 30.68
N THR A 265 -12.32 -3.07 31.03
CA THR A 265 -13.62 -2.85 31.67
C THR A 265 -14.76 -3.36 30.77
N LEU A 266 -14.68 -3.08 29.46
CA LEU A 266 -15.65 -3.59 28.49
C LEU A 266 -15.59 -5.10 28.36
N GLN A 267 -14.40 -5.69 28.27
CA GLN A 267 -14.22 -7.14 28.24
C GLN A 267 -14.83 -7.82 29.48
N PHE A 268 -14.58 -7.28 30.68
CA PHE A 268 -15.20 -7.79 31.90
C PHE A 268 -16.73 -7.66 31.87
N ALA A 269 -17.27 -6.53 31.40
CA ALA A 269 -18.71 -6.34 31.29
C ALA A 269 -19.35 -7.36 30.33
N THR A 270 -18.74 -7.60 29.16
CA THR A 270 -19.21 -8.57 28.17
C THR A 270 -19.23 -10.00 28.73
N HIS A 271 -18.23 -10.40 29.52
CA HIS A 271 -18.20 -11.72 30.15
C HIS A 271 -19.23 -11.91 31.29
N LEU A 272 -19.72 -10.82 31.90
CA LEU A 272 -20.70 -10.87 32.99
C LEU A 272 -22.15 -10.92 32.48
N VAL A 273 -22.40 -10.56 31.21
CA VAL A 273 -23.72 -10.67 30.60
C VAL A 273 -23.99 -12.14 30.24
N PRO A 274 -25.10 -12.76 30.70
CA PRO A 274 -25.44 -14.12 30.31
C PRO A 274 -25.58 -14.19 28.79
N SER A 275 -24.95 -15.20 28.16
CA SER A 275 -24.88 -15.63 26.74
C SER A 275 -26.01 -15.24 25.75
N TRP A 276 -26.42 -13.98 25.73
CA TRP A 276 -27.37 -13.36 24.80
C TRP A 276 -26.72 -12.23 23.98
N GLY A 277 -25.43 -11.93 24.24
CA GLY A 277 -24.64 -11.04 23.40
C GLY A 277 -24.52 -11.60 21.99
N SER A 278 -24.59 -10.74 20.98
CA SER A 278 -24.42 -11.20 19.60
C SER A 278 -22.96 -11.62 19.39
N PRO A 279 -22.67 -12.73 18.68
CA PRO A 279 -21.30 -13.12 18.32
C PRO A 279 -20.53 -12.02 17.58
N HIS A 280 -21.25 -11.08 16.98
CA HIS A 280 -20.73 -9.91 16.28
C HIS A 280 -20.07 -8.90 17.24
N GLU A 281 -20.73 -8.56 18.36
CA GLU A 281 -20.18 -7.61 19.34
C GLU A 281 -18.90 -8.15 20.02
N GLU A 282 -18.82 -9.46 20.22
CA GLU A 282 -17.62 -10.12 20.75
C GLU A 282 -16.46 -10.05 19.74
N ALA A 283 -16.74 -10.27 18.45
CA ALA A 283 -15.74 -10.15 17.38
C ALA A 283 -15.24 -8.70 17.23
N GLU A 284 -16.12 -7.71 17.29
CA GLU A 284 -15.76 -6.28 17.25
C GLU A 284 -14.88 -5.87 18.44
N LEU A 285 -15.21 -6.35 19.65
CA LEU A 285 -14.40 -6.08 20.83
C LEU A 285 -13.02 -6.74 20.73
N GLN A 286 -12.97 -7.99 20.26
CA GLN A 286 -11.70 -8.67 20.02
C GLN A 286 -10.87 -7.94 18.96
N ALA A 287 -11.50 -7.42 17.92
CA ALA A 287 -10.83 -6.62 16.89
C ALA A 287 -10.24 -5.32 17.47
N CYS A 288 -10.98 -4.64 18.37
CA CYS A 288 -10.47 -3.50 19.12
C CYS A 288 -9.26 -3.85 19.99
N LEU A 289 -9.25 -5.02 20.65
CA LEU A 289 -8.12 -5.45 21.48
C LEU A 289 -6.85 -5.68 20.64
N VAL A 290 -6.98 -6.34 19.48
CA VAL A 290 -5.85 -6.53 18.55
C VAL A 290 -5.34 -5.18 18.02
N ALA A 291 -6.25 -4.25 17.71
CA ALA A 291 -5.87 -2.91 17.28
C ALA A 291 -5.14 -2.12 18.38
N LEU A 292 -5.62 -2.21 19.63
CA LEU A 292 -4.97 -1.58 20.77
C LEU A 292 -3.54 -2.12 21.00
N GLU A 293 -3.35 -3.44 20.88
CA GLU A 293 -2.03 -4.06 20.95
C GLU A 293 -1.10 -3.56 19.83
N ALA A 294 -1.60 -3.50 18.59
CA ALA A 294 -0.84 -2.96 17.46
C ALA A 294 -0.43 -1.49 17.69
N LEU A 295 -1.32 -0.66 18.23
CA LEU A 295 -1.02 0.72 18.59
C LEU A 295 0.05 0.81 19.67
N GLY A 296 -0.06 -0.02 20.72
CA GLY A 296 0.93 -0.08 21.80
C GLY A 296 2.32 -0.44 21.31
N ASN A 297 2.43 -1.44 20.41
CA ASN A 297 3.70 -1.84 19.80
C ASN A 297 4.34 -0.70 18.99
N ILE A 298 3.53 0.04 18.22
CA ILE A 298 3.99 1.22 17.47
C ILE A 298 4.49 2.30 18.43
N MET A 299 3.73 2.64 19.48
CA MET A 299 4.15 3.65 20.45
C MET A 299 5.44 3.28 21.18
N ALA A 300 5.63 2.00 21.52
CA ALA A 300 6.86 1.50 22.11
C ALA A 300 8.04 1.66 21.15
N GLU A 301 7.88 1.29 19.88
CA GLU A 301 8.91 1.47 18.84
C GLU A 301 9.29 2.94 18.65
N LEU A 302 8.31 3.85 18.73
CA LEU A 302 8.51 5.29 18.54
C LEU A 302 9.20 6.00 19.71
N PHE A 303 8.80 5.68 20.94
CA PHE A 303 9.17 6.46 22.13
C PHE A 303 10.05 5.72 23.14
N GLN A 304 10.25 4.41 22.96
CA GLN A 304 11.12 3.58 23.81
C GLN A 304 12.21 2.87 22.98
N PRO A 305 13.04 3.62 22.22
CA PRO A 305 14.07 2.99 21.37
C PRO A 305 15.16 2.26 22.19
N ASP A 306 15.32 2.56 23.48
CA ASP A 306 16.42 2.08 24.33
C ASP A 306 16.04 0.89 25.23
N GLN A 307 15.74 -0.28 24.64
CA GLN A 307 15.99 -1.58 25.30
C GLN A 307 16.42 -2.72 24.34
N HIS A 308 16.36 -2.54 23.01
CA HIS A 308 16.59 -3.64 22.06
C HIS A 308 17.54 -3.33 20.87
N ILE A 309 18.34 -2.25 20.92
CA ILE A 309 19.32 -1.94 19.85
C ILE A 309 20.54 -2.89 19.88
N SER A 310 20.62 -3.81 20.83
CA SER A 310 21.59 -4.91 20.79
C SER A 310 20.87 -6.20 20.39
N GLN A 311 21.10 -6.66 19.14
CA GLN A 311 20.90 -8.04 18.61
C GLN A 311 19.75 -8.34 17.62
N ALA A 312 18.86 -7.41 17.27
CA ALA A 312 17.80 -7.70 16.28
C ALA A 312 18.17 -7.41 14.80
N ASP A 313 19.38 -6.92 14.51
CA ASP A 313 19.78 -6.49 13.16
C ASP A 313 20.28 -7.65 12.26
N SER A 314 19.97 -8.91 12.57
CA SER A 314 20.43 -10.05 11.75
C SER A 314 19.70 -11.39 11.93
N GLN A 315 18.61 -11.50 12.71
CA GLN A 315 18.01 -12.80 13.02
C GLN A 315 16.47 -12.88 13.00
N GLN A 316 15.80 -12.17 12.09
CA GLN A 316 14.60 -12.78 11.52
C GLN A 316 15.11 -13.63 10.34
N PRO A 317 15.22 -14.96 10.52
CA PRO A 317 15.88 -15.81 9.55
C PRO A 317 15.11 -15.79 8.23
N ASP A 318 15.75 -16.27 7.17
CA ASP A 318 15.29 -16.62 5.81
C ASP A 318 13.90 -17.28 5.65
N LEU A 319 13.02 -17.28 6.64
CA LEU A 319 11.69 -17.84 6.63
C LEU A 319 10.74 -17.12 5.66
N GLU A 320 10.79 -15.79 5.57
CA GLU A 320 9.99 -15.03 4.58
C GLU A 320 10.52 -15.26 3.17
N ASN A 321 11.85 -15.26 2.99
CA ASN A 321 12.49 -15.64 1.73
C ASN A 321 12.15 -17.08 1.33
N GLY A 322 12.09 -17.99 2.31
CA GLY A 322 11.73 -19.40 2.14
C GLY A 322 10.25 -19.60 1.80
N TRP A 323 9.34 -18.86 2.45
CA TRP A 323 7.91 -18.88 2.12
C TRP A 323 7.65 -18.24 0.75
N ALA A 324 8.32 -17.13 0.45
CA ALA A 324 8.24 -16.50 -0.87
C ALA A 324 8.80 -17.39 -1.99
N ALA A 325 9.82 -18.21 -1.70
CA ALA A 325 10.36 -19.18 -2.66
C ALA A 325 9.39 -20.36 -2.92
N LEU A 326 8.54 -20.70 -1.96
CA LEU A 326 7.57 -21.80 -2.05
C LEU A 326 6.17 -21.36 -2.48
N SER A 327 5.95 -20.06 -2.65
CA SER A 327 4.64 -19.48 -2.99
C SER A 327 4.59 -18.91 -4.41
N GLN A 328 3.42 -18.37 -4.78
CA GLN A 328 3.25 -17.65 -6.04
C GLN A 328 4.14 -16.40 -6.16
N LEU A 329 4.71 -15.91 -5.05
CA LEU A 329 5.73 -14.86 -5.08
C LEU A 329 7.04 -15.30 -5.74
N SER A 330 7.30 -16.60 -5.90
CA SER A 330 8.50 -17.09 -6.61
C SER A 330 8.62 -16.57 -8.04
N ASP A 331 7.48 -16.26 -8.69
CA ASP A 331 7.41 -15.70 -10.05
C ASP A 331 7.60 -14.17 -10.10
N VAL A 332 7.68 -13.52 -8.93
CA VAL A 332 7.89 -12.07 -8.80
C VAL A 332 9.39 -11.77 -8.68
N SER A 333 9.83 -10.77 -9.41
CA SER A 333 11.22 -10.33 -9.43
C SER A 333 11.76 -10.04 -8.01
N PRO A 334 13.00 -10.44 -7.67
CA PRO A 334 13.51 -10.35 -6.29
C PRO A 334 13.53 -8.93 -5.71
N TRP A 335 13.84 -7.92 -6.54
CA TRP A 335 13.84 -6.52 -6.09
C TRP A 335 12.42 -6.05 -5.73
N LEU A 336 11.40 -6.49 -6.47
CA LEU A 336 10.02 -6.11 -6.24
C LEU A 336 9.48 -6.81 -5.01
N ARG A 337 9.83 -8.08 -4.79
CA ARG A 337 9.55 -8.79 -3.54
C ARG A 337 10.15 -8.07 -2.34
N SER A 338 11.44 -7.74 -2.40
CA SER A 338 12.11 -6.99 -1.32
C SER A 338 11.45 -5.64 -1.07
N TYR A 339 11.15 -4.88 -2.13
CA TYR A 339 10.47 -3.60 -2.01
C TYR A 339 9.09 -3.76 -1.35
N MET A 340 8.27 -4.71 -1.82
CA MET A 340 6.94 -4.99 -1.28
C MET A 340 6.99 -5.44 0.18
N ALA A 341 7.91 -6.35 0.52
CA ALA A 341 8.18 -6.78 1.88
C ALA A 341 8.46 -5.57 2.79
N ARG A 342 9.34 -4.66 2.36
CA ARG A 342 9.71 -3.45 3.09
C ARG A 342 8.59 -2.40 3.20
N VAL A 343 7.73 -2.26 2.19
CA VAL A 343 6.61 -1.29 2.24
C VAL A 343 5.33 -1.87 2.82
N THR A 344 5.21 -3.20 2.89
CA THR A 344 4.04 -3.87 3.46
C THR A 344 4.34 -4.51 4.81
N PHE A 345 5.31 -5.43 5.00
CA PHE A 345 5.35 -6.27 6.21
C PHE A 345 6.59 -7.16 6.45
N SER A 346 7.71 -6.67 7.00
CA SER A 346 8.80 -7.62 7.40
C SER A 346 9.54 -7.32 8.70
N THR A 347 9.85 -6.07 9.02
CA THR A 347 10.63 -5.68 10.22
C THR A 347 10.27 -4.25 10.62
N PRO A 348 10.40 -3.84 11.91
CA PRO A 348 10.06 -2.49 12.39
C PRO A 348 10.70 -1.42 11.47
N PRO A 349 9.92 -0.83 10.56
CA PRO A 349 10.49 -0.30 9.35
C PRO A 349 10.84 1.16 9.58
N LYS A 350 12.13 1.45 9.72
CA LYS A 350 12.63 2.76 9.31
C LYS A 350 12.20 2.98 7.85
N PRO A 351 11.67 4.16 7.48
CA PRO A 351 11.46 5.38 8.27
C PRO A 351 10.15 5.42 9.09
N LEU A 352 10.07 6.37 10.04
CA LEU A 352 8.91 6.68 10.90
C LEU A 352 7.53 6.51 10.23
N ARG A 353 7.40 7.01 9.00
CA ARG A 353 6.17 6.90 8.19
C ARG A 353 5.71 5.46 7.98
N ARG A 354 6.62 4.50 7.83
CA ARG A 354 6.27 3.08 7.73
C ARG A 354 5.86 2.52 9.08
N THR A 355 6.60 2.80 10.16
CA THR A 355 6.22 2.39 11.54
C THR A 355 4.81 2.84 11.90
N ILE A 356 4.46 4.10 11.63
CA ILE A 356 3.14 4.64 11.96
C ILE A 356 2.04 4.07 11.06
N MET A 357 2.28 3.97 9.75
CA MET A 357 1.27 3.47 8.80
C MET A 357 1.08 1.95 8.87
N TRP A 358 2.02 1.23 9.49
CA TRP A 358 1.94 -0.21 9.72
C TRP A 358 0.73 -0.63 10.57
N PHE A 359 0.13 0.30 11.32
CA PHE A 359 -1.12 0.07 12.05
C PHE A 359 -2.23 -0.53 11.15
N LEU A 360 -2.51 0.09 10.00
CA LEU A 360 -3.55 -0.35 9.04
C LEU A 360 -3.31 -1.76 8.51
N ASN A 361 -2.06 -2.14 8.56
CA ASN A 361 -1.52 -3.38 8.08
C ASN A 361 -1.71 -4.48 9.15
N ARG A 362 -1.71 -4.16 10.44
CA ARG A 362 -1.89 -5.15 11.53
C ARG A 362 -3.31 -5.28 12.07
N VAL A 363 -4.14 -4.25 11.94
CA VAL A 363 -5.50 -4.31 12.49
C VAL A 363 -6.39 -5.30 11.74
N PRO A 364 -7.34 -5.95 12.42
CA PRO A 364 -8.34 -6.81 11.78
C PRO A 364 -9.27 -6.03 10.85
N GLU A 365 -9.87 -6.72 9.88
CA GLU A 365 -10.84 -6.10 8.95
C GLU A 365 -12.06 -5.58 9.70
N GLU A 366 -12.53 -6.33 10.70
CA GLU A 366 -13.66 -6.01 11.57
C GLU A 366 -13.45 -4.68 12.30
N PHE A 367 -12.21 -4.35 12.67
CA PHE A 367 -11.91 -3.06 13.25
C PHE A 367 -12.09 -1.93 12.22
N LEU A 368 -11.59 -2.11 11.00
CA LEU A 368 -11.70 -1.10 9.95
C LEU A 368 -13.14 -0.90 9.47
N THR A 369 -13.93 -1.97 9.36
CA THR A 369 -15.36 -1.88 9.03
C THR A 369 -16.15 -1.20 10.14
N LEU A 370 -15.79 -1.42 11.40
CA LEU A 370 -16.37 -0.72 12.54
C LEU A 370 -16.06 0.79 12.48
N ILE A 371 -14.82 1.19 12.19
CA ILE A 371 -14.46 2.62 12.02
C ILE A 371 -15.20 3.24 10.83
N GLN A 372 -15.23 2.55 9.69
CA GLN A 372 -15.92 3.03 8.49
C GLN A 372 -17.41 3.22 8.75
N SER A 373 -18.06 2.27 9.44
CA SER A 373 -19.48 2.37 9.75
C SER A 373 -19.79 3.55 10.67
N VAL A 374 -18.94 3.85 11.66
CA VAL A 374 -19.12 5.03 12.52
C VAL A 374 -18.95 6.32 11.71
N LEU A 375 -17.94 6.40 10.85
CA LEU A 375 -17.65 7.58 10.04
C LEU A 375 -18.74 7.87 8.99
N ASP A 376 -19.29 6.84 8.35
CA ASP A 376 -20.38 6.99 7.38
C ASP A 376 -21.67 7.53 8.01
N ASN A 377 -21.81 7.40 9.34
CA ASN A 377 -22.95 7.89 10.10
C ASN A 377 -22.75 9.32 10.65
N ILE A 378 -21.58 9.95 10.45
CA ILE A 378 -21.37 11.35 10.87
C ILE A 378 -22.08 12.28 9.87
N PRO A 379 -23.02 13.13 10.30
CA PRO A 379 -23.73 14.04 9.40
C PRO A 379 -22.75 15.00 8.71
N THR A 380 -22.81 15.07 7.38
CA THR A 380 -21.94 15.95 6.57
C THR A 380 -22.48 17.40 6.47
N ALA A 381 -23.58 17.71 7.15
CA ALA A 381 -24.27 19.00 7.09
C ALA A 381 -24.20 19.72 8.43
N GLU A 382 -24.09 21.06 8.39
CA GLU A 382 -24.17 21.90 9.59
C GLU A 382 -25.40 21.51 10.42
N PRO A 383 -25.28 21.42 11.76
CA PRO A 383 -26.42 21.08 12.60
C PRO A 383 -27.46 22.20 12.46
N ASP A 384 -28.57 21.88 11.80
CA ASP A 384 -29.78 22.69 11.87
C ASP A 384 -30.12 22.84 13.36
N GLU A 385 -30.25 24.08 13.85
CA GLU A 385 -30.53 24.40 15.25
C GLU A 385 -31.86 23.73 15.68
N GLY A 386 -31.80 22.47 16.11
CA GLY A 386 -33.00 21.71 16.48
C GLY A 386 -32.89 20.20 16.43
N ILE A 387 -31.88 19.62 15.76
CA ILE A 387 -31.67 18.17 15.77
C ILE A 387 -30.39 17.87 16.54
N GLN A 388 -30.57 17.62 17.83
CA GLN A 388 -29.55 17.06 18.70
C GLN A 388 -29.18 15.69 18.11
N CYS A 389 -28.02 15.60 17.46
CA CYS A 389 -27.56 14.35 16.87
C CYS A 389 -27.37 13.34 18.01
N ASP A 390 -28.06 12.20 17.92
CA ASP A 390 -28.08 11.15 18.95
C ASP A 390 -26.68 10.55 19.16
N SER A 391 -25.83 11.21 19.94
CA SER A 391 -24.60 10.60 20.46
C SER A 391 -24.90 9.49 21.49
N GLU A 392 -26.18 9.31 21.83
CA GLU A 392 -26.70 8.26 22.72
C GLU A 392 -26.82 6.86 22.07
N HIS A 393 -26.60 6.71 20.75
CA HIS A 393 -26.76 5.41 20.07
C HIS A 393 -25.46 4.70 19.67
N MET A 394 -24.28 5.28 19.91
CA MET A 394 -23.01 4.62 19.60
C MET A 394 -22.66 3.57 20.66
N SER A 395 -22.42 2.32 20.24
CA SER A 395 -22.02 1.25 21.16
C SER A 395 -20.70 1.59 21.88
N GLU A 396 -20.52 1.08 23.10
CA GLU A 396 -19.26 1.29 23.83
C GLU A 396 -18.05 0.71 23.09
N THR A 397 -18.25 -0.38 22.33
CA THR A 397 -17.21 -0.99 21.47
C THR A 397 -16.85 -0.06 20.31
N SER A 398 -17.83 0.52 19.63
CA SER A 398 -17.61 1.53 18.60
C SER A 398 -16.87 2.75 19.17
N ARG A 399 -17.22 3.20 20.38
CA ARG A 399 -16.50 4.29 21.06
C ARG A 399 -15.04 3.93 21.36
N LEU A 400 -14.79 2.72 21.84
CA LEU A 400 -13.42 2.24 22.05
C LEU A 400 -12.64 2.19 20.72
N ALA A 401 -13.25 1.71 19.64
CA ALA A 401 -12.63 1.67 18.33
C ALA A 401 -12.23 3.07 17.86
N MET A 402 -13.15 4.04 17.95
CA MET A 402 -12.87 5.43 17.60
C MET A 402 -11.79 6.06 18.46
N ASP A 403 -11.75 5.77 19.76
CA ASP A 403 -10.67 6.25 20.62
C ASP A 403 -9.32 5.70 20.17
N ILE A 404 -9.21 4.40 19.90
CA ILE A 404 -7.96 3.77 19.40
C ILE A 404 -7.55 4.41 18.06
N PHE A 405 -8.50 4.57 17.15
CA PHE A 405 -8.27 5.17 15.84
C PHE A 405 -7.80 6.63 15.95
N ALA A 406 -8.42 7.44 16.81
CA ALA A 406 -8.01 8.82 17.06
C ALA A 406 -6.58 8.90 17.62
N HIS A 407 -6.19 7.99 18.51
CA HIS A 407 -4.81 7.94 19.02
C HIS A 407 -3.80 7.55 17.93
N TRP A 408 -4.18 6.67 16.99
CA TRP A 408 -3.36 6.41 15.81
C TRP A 408 -3.25 7.64 14.90
N LEU A 409 -4.35 8.39 14.67
CA LEU A 409 -4.32 9.62 13.87
C LEU A 409 -3.41 10.70 14.49
N VAL A 410 -3.32 10.78 15.82
CA VAL A 410 -2.35 11.63 16.52
C VAL A 410 -0.91 11.25 16.15
N LEU A 411 -0.61 9.96 15.97
CA LEU A 411 0.69 9.54 15.44
C LEU A 411 0.84 9.93 13.97
N VAL A 412 -0.20 9.78 13.14
CA VAL A 412 -0.18 10.23 11.73
C VAL A 412 0.09 11.74 11.60
N MET A 413 -0.30 12.57 12.58
CA MET A 413 0.07 13.99 12.64
C MET A 413 1.59 14.23 12.74
N LEU A 414 2.38 13.26 13.22
CA LEU A 414 3.84 13.31 13.21
C LEU A 414 4.43 13.10 11.81
N LEU A 415 3.61 12.84 10.80
CA LEU A 415 4.00 12.71 9.39
C LEU A 415 3.68 13.97 8.58
N ASP A 416 3.41 15.09 9.23
CA ASP A 416 3.10 16.37 8.59
C ASP A 416 4.21 16.88 7.65
N GLY A 417 5.46 16.49 7.92
CA GLY A 417 6.60 16.80 7.07
C GLY A 417 6.75 15.91 5.85
N VAL A 418 5.90 14.90 5.65
CA VAL A 418 5.98 13.98 4.50
C VAL A 418 4.97 14.42 3.45
N TRP A 419 5.42 14.92 2.31
CA TRP A 419 4.54 15.55 1.30
C TRP A 419 3.32 14.73 0.85
N TRP A 420 3.42 13.39 0.84
CA TRP A 420 2.39 12.47 0.35
C TRP A 420 1.47 11.91 1.44
N ILE A 421 1.68 12.24 2.72
CA ILE A 421 0.80 11.90 3.86
C ILE A 421 0.42 13.14 4.69
N GLY A 422 1.20 14.21 4.61
CA GLY A 422 1.09 15.36 5.48
C GLY A 422 -0.29 16.00 5.44
N GLY A 423 -0.79 16.37 6.63
CA GLY A 423 -2.11 16.98 6.81
C GLY A 423 -3.26 15.99 7.02
N ILE A 424 -3.10 14.71 6.65
CA ILE A 424 -4.16 13.69 6.80
C ILE A 424 -4.57 13.53 8.26
N GLY A 425 -3.61 13.29 9.16
CA GLY A 425 -3.90 13.07 10.58
C GLY A 425 -4.67 14.23 11.23
N ALA A 426 -4.26 15.48 10.94
CA ALA A 426 -4.91 16.67 11.48
C ALA A 426 -6.31 16.89 10.90
N CYS A 427 -6.49 16.68 9.59
CA CYS A 427 -7.76 16.83 8.91
C CYS A 427 -8.80 15.82 9.43
N VAL A 428 -8.43 14.53 9.52
CA VAL A 428 -9.35 13.49 9.98
C VAL A 428 -9.64 13.64 11.48
N THR A 429 -8.64 13.97 12.30
CA THR A 429 -8.87 14.25 13.73
C THR A 429 -9.80 15.44 13.93
N GLY A 430 -9.65 16.50 13.13
CA GLY A 430 -10.55 17.65 13.16
C GLY A 430 -12.00 17.26 12.85
N ALA A 431 -12.22 16.40 11.84
CA ALA A 431 -13.54 15.90 11.50
C ALA A 431 -14.17 15.01 12.58
N LEU A 432 -13.36 14.34 13.41
CA LEU A 432 -13.83 13.51 14.52
C LEU A 432 -14.20 14.29 15.80
N LEU A 433 -13.79 15.55 15.90
CA LEU A 433 -14.02 16.42 17.06
C LEU A 433 -15.19 17.39 16.87
N ILE A 434 -15.82 17.38 15.68
CA ILE A 434 -17.05 18.12 15.34
C ILE A 434 -18.22 17.17 15.56
#